data_AF-K4QX53-F1
#
_entry.id   AF-K4QX53-F1
#
_cell.length_a   1.000
_cell.length_b   1.000
_cell.length_c   1.000
_cell.angle_alpha   90.00
_cell.angle_beta   90.00
_cell.angle_gamma   90.00
#
_symmetry.space_group_name_H-M   'P 1'
#
loop_
_entity.id
_entity.type
_entity.pdbx_description
1 polymer ?
#
loop_
_entity_poly.entity_id
_entity_poly.type
_entity_poly.pdbx_seq_one_letter_code
_entity_poly.pdbx_strand_id
1 'polypeptide(L)'
;MTLAPEQTEPQQDDGPAFILYLEGSEYDDGLHRLTLWVRHLLLPVYGREVGSTAPWCSSWWKHPEAVAQLYGLWMAWQELTGPGSGATGPATWHRDHLTHVMAALRDPSGPFVGCKPGAHRAKEAPGMDPYPG
;
A
#
# COMPACT_ATOMS: atom_id res chain seq x y z
N MET A 1 -54.24 10.49 5.76
CA MET A 1 -53.28 9.39 5.52
C MET A 1 -51.91 10.05 5.40
N THR A 2 -51.26 10.29 6.54
CA THR A 2 -50.01 11.06 6.64
C THR A 2 -48.86 10.12 6.31
N LEU A 3 -48.12 10.43 5.24
CA LEU A 3 -46.86 9.75 4.92
C LEU A 3 -45.83 10.14 5.98
N ALA A 4 -45.23 9.14 6.63
CA ALA A 4 -44.09 9.35 7.51
C ALA A 4 -42.91 9.93 6.68
N PRO A 5 -42.07 10.80 7.26
CA PRO A 5 -40.89 11.28 6.56
C PRO A 5 -39.94 10.11 6.35
N GLU A 6 -39.51 9.90 5.11
CA GLU A 6 -38.45 8.96 4.77
C GLU A 6 -37.17 9.45 5.46
N GLN A 7 -36.71 8.70 6.45
CA GLN A 7 -35.44 8.98 7.11
C GLN A 7 -34.34 8.54 6.13
N THR A 8 -33.74 9.51 5.44
CA THR A 8 -32.48 9.27 4.74
C THR A 8 -31.41 9.01 5.81
N GLU A 9 -31.12 7.73 6.07
CA GLU A 9 -29.93 7.35 6.83
C GLU A 9 -28.70 7.97 6.15
N PRO A 10 -27.74 8.56 6.90
CA PRO A 10 -26.52 9.06 6.30
C PRO A 10 -25.84 7.87 5.62
N GLN A 11 -25.75 7.92 4.30
CA GLN A 11 -25.05 6.91 3.51
C GLN A 11 -23.58 7.00 3.90
N GLN A 12 -23.16 6.08 4.78
CA GLN A 12 -21.77 5.93 5.19
C GLN A 12 -21.01 5.50 3.94
N ASP A 13 -20.17 6.39 3.42
CA ASP A 13 -19.32 6.10 2.26
C ASP A 13 -18.19 5.17 2.73
N ASP A 14 -18.53 3.88 2.92
CA ASP A 14 -17.67 2.80 3.43
C ASP A 14 -16.67 2.29 2.37
N GLY A 15 -16.24 3.16 1.45
CA GLY A 15 -15.13 2.85 0.55
C GLY A 15 -13.83 2.65 1.36
N PRO A 16 -12.94 1.72 0.98
CA PRO A 16 -11.68 1.57 1.67
C PRO A 16 -10.85 2.85 1.52
N ALA A 17 -10.71 3.59 2.62
CA ALA A 17 -9.89 4.79 2.66
C ALA A 17 -8.43 4.41 2.40
N PHE A 18 -7.89 4.93 1.30
CA PHE A 18 -6.48 4.77 0.96
C PHE A 18 -5.62 5.44 2.04
N ILE A 19 -4.56 4.77 2.49
CA ILE A 19 -3.78 5.18 3.67
C ILE A 19 -3.24 6.61 3.63
N LEU A 20 -3.07 7.20 2.44
CA LEU A 20 -2.62 8.59 2.30
C LEU A 20 -3.66 9.64 2.71
N TYR A 21 -4.92 9.23 2.89
CA TYR A 21 -6.01 10.10 3.34
C TYR A 21 -6.37 9.89 4.82
N LEU A 22 -5.74 8.91 5.48
CA LEU A 22 -5.97 8.62 6.89
C LEU A 22 -5.12 9.54 7.76
N GLU A 23 -5.65 9.89 8.94
CA GLU A 23 -4.96 10.72 9.92
C GLU A 23 -4.97 10.07 11.31
N GLY A 24 -4.03 10.50 12.17
CA GLY A 24 -3.98 10.08 13.58
C GLY A 24 -3.99 8.57 13.78
N SER A 25 -4.85 8.09 14.67
CA SER A 25 -4.93 6.66 15.03
C SER A 25 -5.38 5.77 13.87
N GLU A 26 -6.19 6.27 12.94
CA GLU A 26 -6.59 5.47 11.76
C GLU A 26 -5.40 5.19 10.85
N TYR A 27 -4.53 6.18 10.64
CA TYR A 27 -3.28 5.99 9.91
C TYR A 27 -2.39 4.96 10.61
N ASP A 28 -2.22 5.09 11.93
CA ASP A 28 -1.38 4.19 12.72
C ASP A 28 -1.90 2.74 12.67
N ASP A 29 -3.21 2.56 12.80
CA ASP A 29 -3.87 1.24 12.72
C ASP A 29 -3.75 0.63 11.31
N GLY A 30 -3.95 1.46 10.27
CA GLY A 30 -3.77 1.06 8.88
C GLY A 30 -2.33 0.63 8.58
N LEU A 31 -1.36 1.42 9.03
CA LEU A 31 0.06 1.12 8.88
C LEU A 31 0.45 -0.13 9.67
N HIS A 32 -0.09 -0.32 10.88
CA HIS A 32 0.15 -1.51 11.68
C HIS A 32 -0.31 -2.78 10.96
N ARG A 33 -1.55 -2.82 10.46
CA ARG A 33 -2.06 -3.96 9.67
C ARG A 33 -1.22 -4.22 8.43
N LEU A 34 -0.83 -3.17 7.71
CA LEU A 34 0.05 -3.29 6.56
C LEU A 34 1.39 -3.90 6.95
N THR A 35 2.00 -3.49 8.07
CA THR A 35 3.28 -4.03 8.52
C THR A 35 3.22 -5.52 8.86
N LEU A 36 2.11 -5.97 9.46
CA LEU A 36 1.89 -7.39 9.73
C LEU A 36 1.78 -8.18 8.43
N TRP A 37 0.99 -7.69 7.46
CA TRP A 37 0.86 -8.36 6.16
C TRP A 37 2.19 -8.39 5.39
N VAL A 38 2.95 -7.29 5.37
CA VAL A 38 4.27 -7.25 4.71
C VAL A 38 5.25 -8.23 5.36
N ARG A 39 5.29 -8.25 6.70
CA ARG A 39 6.21 -9.09 7.48
C ARG A 39 5.89 -10.58 7.39
N HIS A 40 4.60 -10.93 7.46
CA HIS A 40 4.17 -12.31 7.63
C HIS A 40 3.69 -12.98 6.34
N LEU A 41 3.40 -12.22 5.29
CA LEU A 41 2.95 -12.76 4.00
C LEU A 41 3.80 -12.28 2.83
N LEU A 42 3.89 -10.97 2.59
CA LEU A 42 4.54 -10.47 1.37
C LEU A 42 6.02 -10.85 1.29
N LEU A 43 6.80 -10.55 2.31
CA LEU A 43 8.25 -10.80 2.28
C LEU A 43 8.62 -12.28 2.34
N PRO A 44 8.01 -13.11 3.21
CA PRO A 44 8.33 -14.54 3.24
C PRO A 44 8.03 -15.26 1.91
N VAL A 45 6.98 -14.84 1.19
CA VAL A 45 6.54 -15.52 -0.04
C VAL A 45 7.13 -14.89 -1.31
N TYR A 46 7.19 -13.55 -1.38
CA TYR A 46 7.52 -12.82 -2.62
C TYR A 46 8.76 -11.93 -2.51
N GLY A 47 9.40 -11.86 -1.33
CA GLY A 47 10.49 -10.92 -1.05
C GLY A 47 11.75 -11.15 -1.89
N ARG A 48 12.08 -12.40 -2.25
CA ARG A 48 13.36 -12.83 -2.88
C ARG A 48 14.61 -12.26 -2.16
N GLU A 49 15.81 -12.64 -2.61
CA GLU A 49 17.05 -12.14 -2.01
C GLU A 49 17.28 -10.65 -2.30
N VAL A 50 17.80 -9.92 -1.31
CA VAL A 50 18.12 -8.49 -1.41
C VAL A 50 19.50 -8.31 -2.04
N GLY A 51 19.60 -7.47 -3.06
CA GLY A 51 20.84 -7.19 -3.77
C GLY A 51 20.93 -5.75 -4.28
N SER A 52 22.05 -5.37 -4.87
CA SER A 52 22.27 -4.02 -5.43
C SER A 52 21.32 -3.69 -6.57
N THR A 53 20.90 -4.69 -7.35
CA THR A 53 19.92 -4.55 -8.45
C THR A 53 18.48 -4.77 -8.01
N ALA A 54 18.25 -5.13 -6.74
CA ALA A 54 16.93 -5.39 -6.18
C ALA A 54 16.90 -5.02 -4.68
N PRO A 55 17.01 -3.73 -4.33
CA PRO A 55 17.07 -3.28 -2.94
C PRO A 55 15.76 -3.56 -2.17
N TRP A 56 15.88 -3.56 -0.84
CA TRP A 56 14.77 -3.52 0.11
C TRP A 56 15.16 -2.68 1.32
N CYS A 57 14.27 -1.79 1.77
CA CYS A 57 14.47 -1.03 3.00
C CYS A 57 13.73 -1.70 4.16
N SER A 58 14.46 -2.11 5.21
CA SER A 58 13.85 -2.68 6.42
C SER A 58 12.96 -1.68 7.20
N SER A 59 13.12 -0.38 6.96
CA SER A 59 12.27 0.70 7.46
C SER A 59 11.41 1.30 6.34
N TRP A 60 10.86 0.47 5.45
CA TRP A 60 10.11 0.92 4.27
C TRP A 60 8.95 1.88 4.60
N TRP A 61 8.36 1.81 5.80
CA TRP A 61 7.30 2.72 6.25
C TRP A 61 7.76 4.18 6.36
N LYS A 62 9.07 4.44 6.35
CA LYS A 62 9.66 5.79 6.26
C LYS A 62 9.69 6.34 4.83
N HIS A 63 9.26 5.56 3.84
CA HIS A 63 9.18 5.98 2.43
C HIS A 63 7.69 6.09 2.05
N PRO A 64 7.13 7.32 1.92
CA PRO A 64 5.70 7.50 1.63
C PRO A 64 5.22 6.79 0.37
N GLU A 65 6.03 6.79 -0.70
CA GLU A 65 5.76 6.03 -1.92
C GLU A 65 5.63 4.53 -1.65
N ALA A 66 6.51 3.97 -0.81
CA ALA A 66 6.45 2.55 -0.47
C ALA A 66 5.21 2.22 0.34
N VAL A 67 4.81 3.08 1.28
CA VAL A 67 3.55 2.94 2.03
C VAL A 67 2.36 2.93 1.06
N ALA A 68 2.30 3.89 0.14
CA ALA A 68 1.23 4.00 -0.86
C ALA A 68 1.12 2.75 -1.75
N GLN A 69 2.24 2.33 -2.35
CA GLN A 69 2.33 1.17 -3.24
C GLN A 69 1.98 -0.14 -2.52
N LEU A 70 2.53 -0.36 -1.32
CA LEU A 70 2.27 -1.57 -0.52
C LEU A 70 0.83 -1.61 -0.01
N TYR A 71 0.25 -0.47 0.38
CA TYR A 71 -1.15 -0.42 0.80
C TYR A 71 -2.10 -0.70 -0.36
N GLY A 72 -1.86 -0.13 -1.54
CA GLY A 72 -2.60 -0.46 -2.76
C GLY A 72 -2.51 -1.95 -3.11
N LEU A 73 -1.31 -2.52 -3.05
CA LEU A 73 -1.09 -3.94 -3.26
C LEU A 73 -1.84 -4.82 -2.25
N TRP A 74 -1.85 -4.41 -0.97
CA TRP A 74 -2.57 -5.09 0.09
C TRP A 74 -4.09 -5.00 -0.11
N MET A 75 -4.65 -3.84 -0.47
CA MET A 75 -6.08 -3.72 -0.79
C MET A 75 -6.49 -4.64 -1.94
N ALA A 76 -5.70 -4.69 -3.01
CA ALA A 76 -5.95 -5.62 -4.12
C ALA A 76 -5.86 -7.08 -3.68
N TRP A 77 -4.98 -7.40 -2.73
CA TRP A 77 -4.90 -8.75 -2.13
C TRP A 77 -6.20 -9.08 -1.40
N GLN A 78 -6.70 -8.16 -0.56
CA GLN A 78 -7.95 -8.38 0.19
C GLN A 78 -9.13 -8.63 -0.75
N GLU A 79 -9.25 -7.85 -1.83
CA GLU A 79 -10.34 -7.98 -2.81
C GLU A 79 -10.26 -9.28 -3.63
N LEU A 80 -9.06 -9.62 -4.11
CA LEU A 80 -8.89 -10.72 -5.07
C LEU A 80 -8.61 -12.08 -4.41
N THR A 81 -8.30 -12.11 -3.12
CA THR A 81 -7.98 -13.36 -2.39
C THR A 81 -8.82 -13.57 -1.14
N GLY A 82 -9.74 -12.64 -0.84
CA GLY A 82 -10.63 -12.70 0.30
C GLY A 82 -11.76 -13.73 0.15
N PRO A 83 -12.56 -13.92 1.21
CA PRO A 83 -13.77 -14.71 1.14
C PRO A 83 -14.72 -14.16 0.08
N GLY A 84 -15.19 -15.02 -0.83
CA GLY A 84 -16.09 -14.63 -1.93
C GLY A 84 -15.38 -14.26 -3.24
N SER A 85 -14.06 -14.13 -3.26
CA SER A 85 -13.31 -13.96 -4.50
C SER A 85 -13.35 -15.22 -5.38
N GLY A 86 -13.35 -15.03 -6.71
CA GLY A 86 -13.32 -16.13 -7.67
C GLY A 86 -12.02 -16.95 -7.60
N ALA A 87 -12.06 -18.21 -8.03
CA ALA A 87 -10.91 -19.13 -7.95
C ALA A 87 -9.65 -18.63 -8.69
N THR A 88 -9.81 -17.76 -9.69
CA THR A 88 -8.71 -17.15 -10.46
C THR A 88 -8.16 -15.86 -9.82
N GLY A 89 -8.77 -15.36 -8.76
CA GLY A 89 -8.41 -14.10 -8.10
C GLY A 89 -6.94 -13.99 -7.71
N PRO A 90 -6.32 -15.01 -7.08
CA PRO A 90 -4.88 -14.99 -6.79
C PRO A 90 -4.00 -14.82 -8.04
N ALA A 91 -4.34 -15.52 -9.13
CA ALA A 91 -3.58 -15.41 -10.38
C ALA A 91 -3.72 -14.02 -11.01
N THR A 92 -4.91 -13.42 -10.93
CA THR A 92 -5.13 -12.02 -11.32
C THR A 92 -4.31 -11.07 -10.45
N TRP A 93 -4.28 -11.27 -9.14
CA TRP A 93 -3.49 -10.45 -8.22
C TRP A 93 -1.99 -10.47 -8.53
N HIS A 94 -1.44 -11.66 -8.83
CA HIS A 94 -0.04 -11.80 -9.24
C HIS A 94 0.28 -11.06 -10.53
N ARG A 95 -0.58 -11.22 -11.54
CA ARG A 95 -0.40 -10.66 -12.88
C ARG A 95 -0.51 -9.14 -12.88
N ASP A 96 -1.56 -8.60 -12.24
CA ASP A 96 -1.94 -7.19 -12.40
C ASP A 96 -1.36 -6.28 -11.33
N HIS A 97 -1.02 -6.81 -10.15
CA HIS A 97 -0.64 -5.97 -9.01
C HIS A 97 0.74 -6.31 -8.47
N LEU A 98 0.98 -7.56 -8.06
CA LEU A 98 2.24 -7.92 -7.39
C LEU A 98 3.46 -7.61 -8.24
N THR A 99 3.46 -8.07 -9.50
CA THR A 99 4.64 -7.98 -10.37
C THR A 99 5.06 -6.54 -10.58
N HIS A 100 4.10 -5.64 -10.81
CA HIS A 100 4.37 -4.22 -11.04
C HIS A 100 4.85 -3.51 -9.77
N VAL A 101 4.17 -3.71 -8.64
CA VAL A 101 4.53 -3.06 -7.37
C VAL A 101 5.90 -3.53 -6.90
N MET A 102 6.18 -4.84 -6.93
CA MET A 102 7.47 -5.36 -6.51
C MET A 102 8.60 -4.95 -7.46
N ALA A 103 8.34 -4.83 -8.76
CA ALA A 103 9.32 -4.29 -9.70
C ALA A 103 9.67 -2.83 -9.38
N ALA A 104 8.67 -1.98 -9.15
CA ALA A 104 8.88 -0.56 -8.85
C ALA A 104 9.61 -0.35 -7.52
N LEU A 105 9.17 -1.01 -6.44
CA LEU A 105 9.79 -0.87 -5.11
C LEU A 105 11.24 -1.35 -5.10
N ARG A 106 11.53 -2.40 -5.87
CA ARG A 106 12.85 -3.03 -5.94
C ARG A 106 13.67 -2.58 -7.12
N ASP A 107 13.25 -1.53 -7.82
CA ASP A 107 14.08 -0.93 -8.85
C ASP A 107 15.33 -0.30 -8.20
N PRO A 108 16.55 -0.48 -8.73
CA PRO A 108 17.76 0.13 -8.17
C PRO A 108 17.76 1.67 -8.22
N SER A 109 16.88 2.27 -9.02
CA SER A 109 16.57 3.70 -9.07
C SER A 109 15.27 4.09 -8.34
N GLY A 110 14.57 3.11 -7.77
CA GLY A 110 13.29 3.28 -7.07
C GLY A 110 13.41 3.82 -5.64
N PRO A 111 12.33 3.77 -4.84
CA PRO A 111 12.24 4.45 -3.54
C PRO A 111 13.28 3.98 -2.52
N PHE A 112 13.78 2.74 -2.67
CA PHE A 112 14.79 2.17 -1.78
C PHE A 112 16.24 2.40 -2.24
N VAL A 113 16.48 3.18 -3.31
CA VAL A 113 17.84 3.47 -3.78
C VAL A 113 18.71 4.03 -2.65
N GLY A 114 19.90 3.45 -2.46
CA GLY A 114 20.84 3.86 -1.41
C GLY A 114 20.48 3.38 0.02
N CYS A 115 19.38 2.66 0.21
CA CYS A 115 19.18 1.86 1.43
C CYS A 115 20.03 0.60 1.37
N LYS A 116 20.48 0.12 2.53
CA LYS A 116 21.23 -1.14 2.68
C LYS A 116 20.53 -2.04 3.71
N PRO A 117 20.83 -3.33 3.77
CA PRO A 117 20.38 -4.18 4.87
C PRO A 117 20.71 -3.52 6.23
N GLY A 118 19.68 -3.26 7.04
CA GLY A 118 19.81 -2.59 8.34
C GLY A 118 20.06 -1.07 8.30
N ALA A 119 20.10 -0.42 7.13
CA ALA A 119 20.36 1.02 7.03
C ALA A 119 19.38 1.73 6.07
N HIS A 120 18.63 2.68 6.61
CA HIS A 120 17.68 3.52 5.88
C HIS A 120 18.33 4.81 5.39
N ARG A 121 17.99 5.24 4.18
CA ARG A 121 18.34 6.56 3.63
C ARG A 121 17.07 7.36 3.35
N ALA A 122 16.92 8.49 4.04
CA ALA A 122 15.82 9.43 3.82
C ALA A 122 15.83 9.99 2.38
N LYS A 123 14.65 10.36 1.90
CA LYS A 123 14.41 10.92 0.57
C LYS A 123 13.79 12.30 0.71
N GLU A 124 14.29 13.24 -0.07
CA GLU A 124 13.67 14.55 -0.23
C GLU A 124 12.71 14.47 -1.42
N ALA A 125 11.48 14.94 -1.20
CA ALA A 125 10.53 15.09 -2.29
C ALA A 125 11.03 16.18 -3.25
N PRO A 126 10.77 16.04 -4.56
CA PRO A 126 11.03 17.12 -5.49
C PRO A 126 10.21 18.36 -5.09
N GLY A 127 10.80 19.54 -5.21
CA GLY A 127 10.07 20.79 -5.05
C GLY A 127 9.12 21.04 -6.22
N MET A 128 8.13 21.90 -5.98
CA MET A 128 7.30 22.49 -7.03
C MET A 128 7.26 24.00 -6.85
N ASP A 129 7.22 24.73 -7.96
CA ASP A 129 6.96 26.17 -7.89
C ASP A 129 5.52 26.41 -7.38
N PRO A 130 5.27 27.50 -6.65
CA PRO A 130 3.92 27.85 -6.23
C PRO A 130 2.96 27.95 -7.43
N TYR A 131 1.77 27.37 -7.31
CA TYR A 131 0.72 27.56 -8.31
C TYR A 131 0.22 29.01 -8.24
N PRO A 132 0.18 29.76 -9.36
CA PRO A 132 -0.15 31.18 -9.36
C PRO A 132 -1.65 31.49 -9.21
N GLY A 133 -2.43 30.53 -8.70
CA GLY A 133 -3.89 30.63 -8.58
C GLY A 133 -4.37 31.67 -7.59
#